data_AF-A0A957DT51-F1
#
_entry.id   AF-A0A957DT51-F1
#
_cell.length_a   1.000
_cell.length_b   1.000
_cell.length_c   1.000
_cell.angle_alpha   90.00
_cell.angle_beta   90.00
_cell.angle_gamma   90.00
#
_symmetry.space_group_name_H-M   'P 1'
#
loop_
_entity.id
_entity.type
_entity.pdbx_description
1 polymer ?
#
loop_
_entity_poly.entity_id
_entity_poly.type
_entity_poly.pdbx_seq_one_letter_code
_entity_poly.pdbx_strand_id
1 'polypeptide(L)' 'SSDLVLTRLAQGMTNKEIAQTLFLSVRTVEAHLHNVYGKLNVASRTEAVLWAVQHGLEP' A
#
# COMPACT_ATOMS: atom_id res chain seq x y z
N SER A 1 -0.08 -1.84 10.60
CA SER A 1 -1.02 -2.16 9.51
C SER A 1 -0.71 -1.43 8.22
N SER A 2 -0.47 -0.11 8.25
CA SER A 2 -0.15 0.66 7.03
C SER A 2 1.11 0.18 6.30
N ASP A 3 2.17 -0.22 7.00
CA ASP A 3 3.40 -0.70 6.36
C ASP A 3 3.17 -2.03 5.63
N LEU A 4 2.40 -2.95 6.22
CA LEU A 4 2.02 -4.20 5.57
C LEU A 4 1.17 -3.95 4.31
N VAL A 5 0.26 -2.98 4.35
CA VAL A 5 -0.53 -2.58 3.18
C VAL A 5 0.37 -2.04 2.07
N LEU A 6 1.37 -1.20 2.41
CA LEU A 6 2.33 -0.68 1.44
C LEU A 6 3.21 -1.80 0.85
N THR A 7 3.71 -2.72 1.67
CA THR A 7 4.47 -3.89 1.18
C THR A 7 3.65 -4.68 0.18
N ARG A 8 2.43 -5.11 0.53
CA ARG A 8 1.57 -5.88 -0.40
C ARG A 8 1.22 -5.11 -1.67
N LEU A 9 1.06 -3.79 -1.57
CA LEU A 9 0.89 -2.92 -2.74
C LEU A 9 2.12 -2.92 -3.65
N ALA A 10 3.33 -2.90 -3.09
CA ALA A 10 4.59 -3.01 -3.84
C ALA A 10 4.75 -4.36 -4.56
N GLN A 11 4.19 -5.43 -3.98
CA GLN A 11 4.10 -6.77 -4.60
C GLN A 11 3.05 -6.86 -5.73
N GLY A 12 2.45 -5.74 -6.14
CA GLY A 12 1.47 -5.68 -7.22
C GLY A 12 0.03 -6.02 -6.82
N MET A 13 -0.24 -6.32 -5.54
CA MET A 13 -1.57 -6.74 -5.09
C MET A 13 -2.60 -5.60 -5.15
N THR A 14 -3.79 -5.89 -5.67
CA THR A 14 -4.95 -5.00 -5.64
C THR A 14 -5.46 -4.78 -4.20
N ASN A 15 -6.21 -3.70 -3.95
CA ASN A 15 -6.78 -3.43 -2.63
C ASN A 15 -7.66 -4.58 -2.11
N LYS A 16 -8.31 -5.31 -3.03
CA LYS A 16 -9.13 -6.48 -2.70
C LYS A 16 -8.29 -7.66 -2.22
N GLU A 17 -7.19 -7.96 -2.90
CA GLU A 17 -6.26 -9.03 -2.49
C GLU A 17 -5.56 -8.69 -1.18
N ILE A 18 -5.17 -7.42 -0.99
CA ILE A 18 -4.59 -6.92 0.28
C ILE A 18 -5.61 -7.09 1.41
N ALA A 19 -6.86 -6.68 1.18
CA ALA A 19 -7.93 -6.81 2.16
C ALA A 19 -8.16 -8.26 2.58
N GLN A 20 -8.20 -9.19 1.60
CA GLN A 20 -8.32 -10.62 1.87
C GLN A 20 -7.12 -11.17 2.64
N THR A 21 -5.91 -10.82 2.23
CA THR A 21 -4.65 -11.31 2.83
C THR A 21 -4.47 -10.83 4.27
N LEU A 22 -4.90 -9.60 4.57
CA LEU A 22 -4.77 -9.00 5.89
C LEU A 22 -6.03 -9.16 6.75
N PHE A 23 -7.05 -9.86 6.28
CA PHE A 23 -8.37 -10.01 6.94
C PHE A 23 -9.01 -8.65 7.29
N LEU A 24 -8.93 -7.70 6.36
CA LEU A 24 -9.48 -6.34 6.47
C LEU A 24 -10.61 -6.11 5.46
N SER A 25 -11.37 -5.04 5.66
CA SER A 25 -12.24 -4.52 4.59
C SER A 25 -11.42 -3.75 3.55
N VAL A 26 -11.90 -3.71 2.30
CA VAL A 26 -11.30 -2.87 1.24
C VAL A 26 -11.24 -1.40 1.68
N ARG A 27 -12.29 -0.91 2.35
CA ARG A 27 -12.35 0.45 2.89
C ARG A 27 -11.25 0.72 3.93
N THR A 28 -10.91 -0.26 4.76
CA THR A 28 -9.81 -0.15 5.71
C THR A 28 -8.46 -0.08 5.00
N VAL A 29 -8.26 -0.85 3.94
CA VAL A 29 -7.05 -0.78 3.10
C VAL A 29 -6.93 0.59 2.43
N GLU A 30 -8.01 1.13 1.88
CA GLU A 30 -8.04 2.49 1.28
C GLU A 30 -7.67 3.56 2.31
N ALA A 31 -8.19 3.48 3.53
CA ALA A 31 -7.84 4.42 4.60
C ALA A 31 -6.36 4.32 4.98
N HIS A 32 -5.79 3.11 5.04
CA HIS A 32 -4.36 2.93 5.26
C HIS A 32 -3.53 3.53 4.13
N LEU A 33 -3.90 3.30 2.87
CA LEU A 33 -3.21 3.85 1.71
C LEU A 33 -3.28 5.37 1.65
N HIS A 34 -4.43 5.97 1.94
CA HIS A 34 -4.57 7.43 2.01
C HIS A 34 -3.60 8.04 3.02
N ASN A 35 -3.51 7.45 4.22
CA ASN A 35 -2.57 7.89 5.25
C ASN A 35 -1.11 7.68 4.83
N VAL A 36 -0.80 6.56 4.18
CA VAL A 36 0.55 6.28 3.66
C VAL A 36 0.92 7.31 2.61
N TYR A 37 0.04 7.60 1.65
CA TYR A 37 0.31 8.57 0.59
C TYR A 37 0.61 9.96 1.16
N GLY A 38 -0.16 10.39 2.16
CA GLY A 38 0.12 11.65 2.87
C GLY A 38 1.47 11.65 3.60
N LYS A 39 1.85 10.54 4.24
CA LYS A 39 3.16 10.42 4.91
C LYS A 39 4.34 10.38 3.96
N LEU A 40 4.17 9.75 2.79
CA LEU A 40 5.21 9.62 1.77
C LEU A 40 5.26 10.83 0.82
N ASN A 41 4.29 11.74 0.91
CA ASN A 41 4.10 12.87 0.00
C ASN A 41 4.02 12.42 -1.48
N VAL A 42 3.24 11.36 -1.72
CA VAL A 42 2.97 10.81 -3.07
C VAL A 42 1.48 10.97 -3.41
N ALA A 43 1.17 11.15 -4.69
CA ALA A 43 -0.17 11.40 -5.18
C ALA A 43 -0.85 10.16 -5.76
N SER A 44 -0.09 9.10 -6.06
CA SER A 44 -0.61 7.95 -6.80
C SER A 44 -0.10 6.62 -6.29
N ARG A 45 -0.84 5.55 -6.65
CA ARG A 45 -0.44 4.16 -6.43
C ARG A 45 0.93 3.88 -7.04
N THR A 46 1.16 4.34 -8.27
CA THR A 46 2.43 4.13 -8.97
C THR A 46 3.59 4.81 -8.24
N GLU A 47 3.40 6.05 -7.77
CA GLU A 47 4.41 6.73 -6.96
C GLU A 47 4.66 6.04 -5.63
N ALA A 48 3.62 5.51 -4.97
CA ALA A 48 3.78 4.75 -3.74
C ALA A 48 4.54 3.43 -3.95
N VAL A 49 4.29 2.72 -5.06
CA VAL A 49 5.08 1.53 -5.46
C VAL A 49 6.53 1.93 -5.73
N LEU A 50 6.76 2.99 -6.49
CA LEU A 50 8.10 3.46 -6.81
C LEU A 50 8.88 3.84 -5.55
N TRP A 51 8.22 4.58 -4.64
CA TRP A 51 8.78 4.91 -3.34
C TRP A 51 9.15 3.64 -2.57
N ALA A 52 8.25 2.66 -2.50
CA ALA A 52 8.49 1.41 -1.80
C ALA A 52 9.73 0.67 -2.34
N VAL A 53 9.82 0.52 -3.67
CA VAL A 53 10.97 -0.12 -4.33
C VAL A 53 12.28 0.63 -4.07
N GLN A 54 12.27 1.97 -4.17
CA GLN A 54 13.45 2.80 -3.88
C GLN A 54 13.93 2.68 -2.43
N HIS A 55 13.05 2.30 -1.50
CA HIS A 55 13.33 2.17 -0.08
C HIS A 55 13.49 0.70 0.37
N GLY A 56 13.65 -0.24 -0.57
CA GLY A 56 13.97 -1.64 -0.29
C GLY A 56 12.77 -2.51 0.10
N LEU A 57 11.54 -2.05 -0.14
CA LEU A 57 10.35 -2.89 -0.08
C LEU A 57 10.25 -3.64 -1.42
N GLU A 58 10.76 -4.87 -1.45
CA GLU A 58 10.78 -5.70 -2.65
C GLU A 58 9.35 -6.13 -3.08
N PRO A 59 9.09 -6.25 -4.40
CA PRO A 59 7.90 -6.91 -4.93
C PRO A 59 7.81 -8.40 -4.59
#